data_AF-A0A0B1SIZ7-F1
#
_entry.id   AF-A0A0B1SIZ7-F1
#
_cell.length_a   1.000
_cell.length_b   1.000
_cell.length_c   1.000
_cell.angle_alpha   90.00
_cell.angle_beta   90.00
_cell.angle_gamma   90.00
#
_symmetry.space_group_name_H-M   'P 1'
#
loop_
_entity.id
_entity.type
_entity.pdbx_description
1 polymer ?
#
loop_
_entity_poly.entity_id
_entity_poly.type
_entity_poly.pdbx_seq_one_letter_code
_entity_poly.pdbx_strand_id
1 'polypeptide(L)'
;MDHHKEEMMVKKAQVRGSKAAMKSDILRFYVVHKNFDNLLQSKYLGPLYEYTNKMMEVTMEFKGEHYDLEDFCQKEKAQKKCDNNLNVWIKHADVLFKDGKIKTNPNLQLSYPVLYLFNRPKDIGNVIYGVDVKGEKNEIQGARVLTLHWFIQYPGSPENNAAYYQFRETLMGFWRKVMEETEFEFIPHNDKAMDDEMMKIIETTVPFAIPATLMLMLYVVFSNWSSVKQKSKPLEMYLGVWSVILALICTFGIFFFLGVAFNPVTSTMPFLVLA
;
A
#
# COMPACT_ATOMS: atom_id res chain seq x y z
N MET A 1 46.08 4.79 16.44
CA MET A 1 45.06 4.63 15.38
C MET A 1 44.56 3.21 15.47
N ASP A 2 43.31 3.02 15.90
CA ASP A 2 42.75 1.72 16.28
C ASP A 2 42.60 0.77 15.08
N HIS A 3 43.42 -0.29 15.08
CA HIS A 3 43.30 -1.44 14.16
C HIS A 3 41.88 -2.02 14.15
N HIS A 4 41.14 -1.90 15.26
CA HIS A 4 39.76 -2.35 15.39
C HIS A 4 38.75 -1.52 14.57
N LYS A 5 39.01 -0.22 14.36
CA LYS A 5 38.17 0.64 13.51
C LYS A 5 38.40 0.33 12.03
N GLU A 6 39.63 0.01 11.64
CA GLU A 6 39.94 -0.41 10.27
C GLU A 6 39.32 -1.77 9.93
N GLU A 7 39.39 -2.76 10.82
CA GLU A 7 38.73 -4.05 10.60
C GLU A 7 37.19 -3.94 10.53
N MET A 8 36.58 -3.04 11.30
CA MET A 8 35.15 -2.75 11.20
C MET A 8 34.78 -2.01 9.91
N MET A 9 35.63 -1.10 9.42
CA MET A 9 35.43 -0.45 8.12
C MET A 9 35.62 -1.42 6.95
N VAL A 10 36.58 -2.35 7.04
CA VAL A 10 36.81 -3.40 6.04
C VAL A 10 35.66 -4.41 6.05
N LYS A 11 35.13 -4.81 7.22
CA LYS A 11 33.89 -5.62 7.28
C LYS A 11 32.68 -4.88 6.72
N LYS A 12 32.52 -3.58 6.98
CA LYS A 12 31.48 -2.75 6.33
C LYS A 12 31.64 -2.66 4.81
N ALA A 13 32.88 -2.66 4.30
CA ALA A 13 33.17 -2.65 2.87
C ALA A 13 32.98 -4.04 2.21
N GLN A 14 33.27 -5.12 2.93
CA GLN A 14 33.17 -6.49 2.42
C GLN A 14 31.73 -7.02 2.45
N VAL A 15 30.90 -6.59 3.41
CA VAL A 15 29.44 -6.85 3.43
C VAL A 15 28.71 -6.06 2.33
N ARG A 16 29.24 -4.91 1.90
CA ARG A 16 28.78 -4.17 0.70
C ARG A 16 29.08 -4.89 -0.63
N GLY A 17 29.88 -5.96 -0.62
CA GLY A 17 30.20 -6.78 -1.79
C GLY A 17 29.22 -7.94 -2.06
N SER A 18 28.30 -8.24 -1.14
CA SER A 18 27.17 -9.12 -1.42
C SER A 18 26.14 -8.35 -2.24
N LYS A 19 26.03 -8.65 -3.54
CA LYS A 19 24.99 -8.10 -4.44
C LYS A 19 23.60 -8.58 -3.99
N ALA A 20 23.11 -8.07 -2.86
CA ALA A 20 21.70 -8.14 -2.54
C ALA A 20 20.96 -7.34 -3.62
N ALA A 21 19.93 -7.93 -4.22
CA ALA A 21 19.10 -7.23 -5.20
C ALA A 21 18.57 -5.94 -4.56
N MET A 22 18.73 -4.81 -5.26
CA MET A 22 18.12 -3.57 -4.83
C MET A 22 16.62 -3.73 -4.93
N LYS A 23 15.92 -3.44 -3.84
CA LYS A 23 14.48 -3.43 -3.79
C LYS A 23 14.00 -2.00 -3.96
N SER A 24 13.08 -1.81 -4.89
CA SER A 24 12.38 -0.55 -5.12
C SER A 24 10.95 -0.66 -4.63
N ASP A 25 10.46 0.39 -3.99
CA ASP A 25 9.07 0.53 -3.53
C ASP A 25 8.61 1.99 -3.73
N ILE A 26 7.31 2.24 -3.70
CA ILE A 26 6.74 3.58 -3.79
C ILE A 26 5.82 3.78 -2.59
N LEU A 27 6.20 4.68 -1.69
CA LEU A 27 5.30 5.11 -0.61
C LEU A 27 4.33 6.12 -1.19
N ARG A 28 3.09 5.71 -1.47
CA ARG A 28 2.04 6.60 -1.98
C ARG A 28 0.95 6.83 -0.94
N PHE A 29 0.47 8.05 -0.82
CA PHE A 29 -0.67 8.43 0.01
C PHE A 29 -1.61 9.32 -0.81
N TYR A 30 -2.87 8.94 -0.88
CA TYR A 30 -3.91 9.81 -1.40
C TYR A 30 -4.45 10.68 -0.27
N VAL A 31 -4.54 11.97 -0.53
CA VAL A 31 -5.05 12.98 0.40
C VAL A 31 -6.39 13.45 -0.11
N VAL A 32 -7.40 13.33 0.74
CA VAL A 32 -8.78 13.75 0.45
C VAL A 32 -9.26 14.61 1.62
N HIS A 33 -10.17 15.55 1.36
CA HIS A 33 -10.90 16.22 2.44
C HIS A 33 -12.06 15.34 2.91
N LYS A 34 -12.35 15.27 4.22
CA LYS A 34 -13.47 14.46 4.76
C LYS A 34 -14.82 14.77 4.10
N ASN A 35 -15.02 16.02 3.68
CA ASN A 35 -16.24 16.47 2.97
C ASN A 35 -16.09 16.53 1.43
N PHE A 36 -15.01 15.98 0.86
CA PHE A 36 -14.69 16.06 -0.57
C PHE A 36 -14.58 17.49 -1.13
N ASP A 37 -14.15 18.43 -0.29
CA ASP A 37 -13.90 19.82 -0.68
C ASP A 37 -12.68 19.96 -1.60
N ASN A 38 -12.60 21.10 -2.28
CA ASN A 38 -11.48 21.43 -3.15
C ASN A 38 -10.19 21.65 -2.34
N LEU A 39 -9.19 20.80 -2.58
CA LEU A 39 -7.88 20.84 -1.93
C LEU A 39 -6.91 21.86 -2.55
N LEU A 40 -7.17 22.38 -3.75
CA LEU A 40 -6.35 23.41 -4.40
C LEU A 40 -6.64 24.81 -3.85
N GLN A 41 -6.58 24.93 -2.52
CA GLN A 41 -6.74 26.19 -1.80
C GLN A 41 -5.56 26.34 -0.84
N SER A 42 -5.06 27.57 -0.68
CA SER A 42 -3.94 27.86 0.23
C SER A 42 -4.24 27.44 1.68
N LYS A 43 -5.52 27.50 2.11
CA LYS A 43 -5.98 26.98 3.41
C LYS A 43 -5.56 25.53 3.65
N TYR A 44 -5.56 24.70 2.61
CA TYR A 44 -5.26 23.27 2.72
C TYR A 44 -3.82 22.94 2.30
N LEU A 45 -3.29 23.60 1.27
CA LEU A 45 -1.95 23.34 0.75
C LEU A 45 -0.83 23.74 1.73
N GLY A 46 -0.99 24.85 2.46
CA GLY A 46 -0.03 25.30 3.46
C GLY A 46 0.18 24.27 4.59
N PRO A 47 -0.87 23.88 5.33
CA PRO A 47 -0.78 22.83 6.35
C PRO A 47 -0.29 21.49 5.78
N LEU A 48 -0.73 21.11 4.58
CA LEU A 48 -0.26 19.88 3.94
C LEU A 48 1.25 19.89 3.70
N TYR A 49 1.82 21.03 3.27
CA TYR A 49 3.27 21.19 3.16
C TYR A 49 3.99 21.08 4.51
N GLU A 50 3.40 21.60 5.60
CA GLU A 50 3.99 21.47 6.94
C GLU A 50 3.97 20.02 7.44
N TYR A 51 2.85 19.30 7.29
CA TYR A 51 2.75 17.90 7.68
C TYR A 51 3.70 17.01 6.89
N THR A 52 3.85 17.25 5.59
CA THR A 52 4.81 16.51 4.76
C THR A 52 6.25 16.79 5.13
N ASN A 53 6.59 17.97 5.67
CA ASN A 53 7.93 18.23 6.21
C ASN A 53 8.15 17.55 7.57
N LYS A 54 7.17 17.63 8.49
CA LYS A 54 7.20 16.90 9.76
C LYS A 54 7.32 15.39 9.55
N MET A 55 6.71 14.87 8.49
CA MET A 55 6.80 13.48 8.12
C MET A 55 8.24 13.06 7.79
N MET A 56 9.04 13.92 7.13
CA MET A 56 10.44 13.61 6.83
C MET A 56 11.33 13.55 8.08
N GLU A 57 10.89 14.14 9.19
CA GLU A 57 11.58 14.11 10.48
C GLU A 57 11.19 12.90 11.34
N VAL A 58 10.28 12.05 10.85
CA VAL A 58 9.90 10.81 11.55
C VAL A 58 11.07 9.85 11.53
N THR A 59 11.55 9.53 12.73
CA THR A 59 12.63 8.59 12.97
C THR A 59 12.09 7.34 13.64
N MET A 60 12.75 6.21 13.43
CA MET A 60 12.45 4.97 14.15
C MET A 60 13.73 4.36 14.72
N GLU A 61 13.61 3.61 15.80
CA GLU A 61 14.70 2.79 16.33
C GLU A 61 14.45 1.33 15.99
N PHE A 62 15.42 0.68 15.32
CA PHE A 62 15.38 -0.74 15.03
C PHE A 62 16.71 -1.38 15.43
N LYS A 63 16.67 -2.32 16.37
CA LYS A 63 17.85 -3.06 16.87
C LYS A 63 19.02 -2.14 17.31
N GLY A 64 18.71 -1.00 17.91
CA GLY A 64 19.70 -0.03 18.41
C GLY A 64 20.31 0.87 17.34
N GLU A 65 19.81 0.82 16.10
CA GLU A 65 20.12 1.80 15.06
C GLU A 65 18.90 2.68 14.77
N HIS A 66 19.14 3.98 14.55
CA HIS A 66 18.11 4.91 14.13
C HIS A 66 17.99 4.91 12.61
N TYR A 67 16.77 4.75 12.12
CA TYR A 67 16.43 4.77 10.71
C TYR A 67 15.47 5.91 10.42
N ASP A 68 15.78 6.68 9.38
CA ASP A 68 14.98 7.80 8.91
C ASP A 68 14.54 7.56 7.47
N LEU A 69 13.65 8.42 6.94
CA LEU A 69 13.23 8.34 5.53
C LEU A 69 14.44 8.43 4.56
N GLU A 70 15.48 9.13 4.98
CA GLU A 70 16.76 9.29 4.28
C GLU A 70 17.52 7.97 4.06
N ASP A 71 17.30 6.94 4.88
CA ASP A 71 17.99 5.66 4.71
C ASP A 71 17.31 4.77 3.67
N PHE A 72 16.03 5.01 3.41
CA PHE A 72 15.21 4.21 2.50
C PHE A 72 14.96 4.88 1.15
N CYS A 73 15.02 6.20 1.05
CA CYS A 73 14.63 6.89 -0.17
C CYS A 73 15.61 6.68 -1.34
N GLN A 74 15.07 6.76 -2.55
CA GLN A 74 15.87 6.78 -3.77
C GLN A 74 16.62 8.10 -3.87
N LYS A 75 17.95 8.03 -3.80
CA LYS A 75 18.84 9.18 -3.97
C LYS A 75 19.39 9.20 -5.39
N GLU A 76 19.24 10.32 -6.06
CA GLU A 76 19.92 10.55 -7.33
C GLU A 76 21.44 10.63 -7.08
N LYS A 77 22.27 10.17 -8.02
CA LYS A 77 23.74 10.02 -7.82
C LYS A 77 24.46 11.31 -7.37
N ALA A 78 23.85 12.47 -7.58
CA ALA A 78 24.38 13.78 -7.20
C ALA A 78 23.84 14.33 -5.86
N GLN A 79 22.78 13.75 -5.30
CA GLN A 79 22.09 14.28 -4.11
C GLN A 79 22.34 13.38 -2.89
N LYS A 80 22.68 14.01 -1.75
CA LYS A 80 22.85 13.31 -0.46
C LYS A 80 21.55 13.15 0.33
N LYS A 81 20.53 13.93 -0.04
CA LYS A 81 19.20 13.96 0.58
C LYS A 81 18.15 13.37 -0.35
N CYS A 82 17.04 12.91 0.20
CA CYS A 82 15.88 12.49 -0.59
C CYS A 82 15.37 13.65 -1.43
N ASP A 83 15.03 13.37 -2.68
CA ASP A 83 14.35 14.36 -3.51
C ASP A 83 12.91 14.57 -2.98
N ASN A 84 12.53 15.84 -2.88
CA ASN A 84 11.25 16.28 -2.40
C ASN A 84 10.50 17.14 -3.42
N ASN A 85 10.67 16.82 -4.70
CA ASN A 85 9.99 17.48 -5.83
C ASN A 85 8.49 17.67 -5.60
N LEU A 86 7.85 16.75 -4.88
CA LEU A 86 6.44 16.86 -4.58
C LEU A 86 6.11 17.91 -3.52
N ASN A 87 6.81 17.98 -2.38
CA ASN A 87 6.57 19.07 -1.43
C ASN A 87 6.96 20.42 -2.06
N VAL A 88 7.96 20.43 -2.94
CA VAL A 88 8.29 21.62 -3.75
C VAL A 88 7.08 22.02 -4.59
N TRP A 89 6.42 21.10 -5.28
CA TRP A 89 5.19 21.41 -6.03
C TRP A 89 4.07 21.92 -5.12
N ILE A 90 3.81 21.30 -3.97
CA ILE A 90 2.77 21.74 -3.02
C ILE A 90 3.05 23.17 -2.54
N LYS A 91 4.31 23.49 -2.21
CA LYS A 91 4.71 24.84 -1.82
C LYS A 91 4.49 25.85 -2.94
N HIS A 92 4.84 25.51 -4.18
CA HIS A 92 4.57 26.39 -5.32
C HIS A 92 3.06 26.55 -5.53
N ALA A 93 2.29 25.47 -5.42
CA ALA A 93 0.85 25.50 -5.52
C ALA A 93 0.22 26.38 -4.43
N ASP A 94 0.68 26.29 -3.18
CA ASP A 94 0.21 27.16 -2.08
C ASP A 94 0.40 28.64 -2.44
N VAL A 95 1.60 29.04 -2.86
CA VAL A 95 1.90 30.42 -3.28
C VAL A 95 1.04 30.85 -4.47
N LEU A 96 0.85 29.96 -5.44
CA LEU A 96 0.00 30.23 -6.59
C LEU A 96 -1.44 30.49 -6.09
N PHE A 97 -2.06 29.51 -5.42
CA PHE A 97 -3.47 29.56 -4.99
C PHE A 97 -3.78 30.54 -3.86
N LYS A 98 -2.78 31.19 -3.26
CA LYS A 98 -2.94 32.20 -2.20
C LYS A 98 -3.52 33.53 -2.69
N ASP A 99 -3.07 34.01 -3.85
CA ASP A 99 -3.37 35.39 -4.25
C ASP A 99 -4.64 35.54 -5.10
N GLY A 100 -5.25 34.45 -5.59
CA GLY A 100 -6.45 34.45 -6.44
C GLY A 100 -6.29 35.18 -7.80
N LYS A 101 -5.22 35.96 -7.98
CA LYS A 101 -4.84 36.74 -9.17
C LYS A 101 -4.17 35.91 -10.25
N ILE A 102 -4.00 34.60 -10.03
CA ILE A 102 -3.32 33.69 -10.95
C ILE A 102 -4.02 33.62 -12.31
N LYS A 103 -5.36 33.76 -12.32
CA LYS A 103 -6.18 33.71 -13.54
C LYS A 103 -5.80 34.78 -14.57
N THR A 104 -5.01 35.79 -14.19
CA THR A 104 -4.67 36.91 -15.07
C THR A 104 -3.21 36.95 -15.52
N ASN A 105 -2.34 36.00 -15.11
CA ASN A 105 -0.95 35.99 -15.58
C ASN A 105 -0.80 35.20 -16.90
N PRO A 106 -0.46 35.85 -18.02
CA PRO A 106 -0.36 35.17 -19.33
C PRO A 106 0.77 34.13 -19.41
N ASN A 107 1.77 34.19 -18.52
CA ASN A 107 2.90 33.26 -18.49
C ASN A 107 2.63 31.98 -17.68
N LEU A 108 1.42 31.82 -17.16
CA LEU A 108 1.01 30.71 -16.33
C LEU A 108 -0.32 30.16 -16.83
N GLN A 109 -0.29 28.95 -17.39
CA GLN A 109 -1.50 28.28 -17.88
C GLN A 109 -1.76 27.05 -17.02
N LEU A 110 -2.79 27.13 -16.18
CA LEU A 110 -3.27 26.05 -15.32
C LEU A 110 -4.24 25.15 -16.08
N SER A 111 -3.73 24.36 -17.03
CA SER A 111 -4.51 23.36 -17.76
C SER A 111 -4.31 21.95 -17.19
N TYR A 112 -5.31 21.09 -17.30
CA TYR A 112 -5.17 19.66 -17.04
C TYR A 112 -5.00 18.87 -18.35
N PRO A 113 -4.12 17.85 -18.43
CA PRO A 113 -3.29 17.26 -17.37
C PRO A 113 -1.88 17.89 -17.22
N VAL A 114 -1.55 18.87 -18.05
CA VAL A 114 -0.22 19.50 -18.07
C VAL A 114 -0.32 20.96 -17.66
N LEU A 115 0.43 21.32 -16.62
CA LEU A 115 0.65 22.69 -16.17
C LEU A 115 1.81 23.31 -16.93
N TYR A 116 1.65 24.53 -17.44
CA TYR A 116 2.77 25.30 -18.00
C TYR A 116 3.22 26.38 -17.02
N LEU A 117 4.37 26.15 -16.38
CA LEU A 117 5.06 27.11 -15.53
C LEU A 117 6.20 27.73 -16.34
N PHE A 118 6.12 29.03 -16.66
CA PHE A 118 7.15 29.73 -17.45
C PHE A 118 7.47 29.03 -18.79
N ASN A 119 6.42 28.62 -19.54
CA ASN A 119 6.52 27.85 -20.78
C ASN A 119 7.21 26.48 -20.67
N ARG A 120 7.43 25.96 -19.45
CA ARG A 120 7.90 24.58 -19.24
C ARG A 120 6.72 23.70 -18.87
N PRO A 121 6.42 22.65 -19.66
CA PRO A 121 5.36 21.71 -19.32
C PRO A 121 5.78 20.90 -18.09
N LYS A 122 4.85 20.76 -17.15
CA LYS A 122 4.94 19.88 -15.99
C LYS A 122 3.68 19.03 -15.95
N ASP A 123 3.87 17.71 -16.00
CA ASP A 123 2.78 16.77 -15.85
C ASP A 123 2.30 16.78 -14.39
N ILE A 124 1.01 17.06 -14.20
CA ILE A 124 0.33 17.06 -12.91
C ILE A 124 -0.76 15.98 -12.84
N GLY A 125 -0.96 15.21 -13.92
CA GLY A 125 -1.95 14.13 -13.98
C GLY A 125 -1.74 13.06 -12.91
N ASN A 126 -0.49 12.81 -12.52
CA ASN A 126 -0.14 11.85 -11.47
C ASN A 126 -0.22 12.44 -10.04
N VAL A 127 -0.40 13.75 -9.91
CA VAL A 127 -0.37 14.47 -8.63
C VAL A 127 -1.77 14.84 -8.17
N ILE A 128 -2.66 15.25 -9.09
CA ILE A 128 -4.01 15.69 -8.78
C ILE A 128 -5.06 14.82 -9.48
N TYR A 129 -6.10 14.43 -8.74
CA TYR A 129 -7.21 13.62 -9.23
C TYR A 129 -8.55 14.24 -8.81
N GLY A 130 -9.63 13.87 -9.51
CA GLY A 130 -10.95 14.46 -9.32
C GLY A 130 -10.93 15.96 -9.61
N VAL A 131 -10.40 16.33 -10.78
CA VAL A 131 -10.17 17.72 -11.18
C VAL A 131 -11.42 18.29 -11.82
N ASP A 132 -11.87 19.43 -11.33
CA ASP A 132 -12.95 20.21 -11.93
C ASP A 132 -12.34 21.19 -12.94
N VAL A 133 -12.61 20.97 -14.23
CA VAL A 133 -12.12 21.81 -15.33
C VAL A 133 -13.24 22.70 -15.90
N LYS A 134 -12.90 23.91 -16.35
CA LYS A 134 -13.84 24.82 -17.01
C LYS A 134 -13.23 25.47 -18.26
N GLY A 135 -14.09 25.74 -19.25
CA GLY A 135 -13.74 26.48 -20.46
C GLY A 135 -13.07 25.61 -21.53
N GLU A 136 -12.83 26.19 -22.71
CA GLU A 136 -12.28 25.48 -23.88
C GLU A 136 -10.82 25.04 -23.70
N LYS A 137 -10.08 25.68 -22.78
CA LYS A 137 -8.67 25.40 -22.50
C LYS A 137 -8.45 24.43 -21.33
N ASN A 138 -9.50 23.80 -20.81
CA ASN A 138 -9.46 22.89 -19.66
C ASN A 138 -8.76 23.50 -18.44
N GLU A 139 -9.16 24.70 -18.06
CA GLU A 139 -8.57 25.40 -16.91
C GLU A 139 -9.00 24.75 -15.59
N ILE A 140 -8.03 24.50 -14.72
CA ILE A 140 -8.24 23.84 -13.42
C ILE A 140 -8.91 24.82 -12.46
N GLN A 141 -10.10 24.46 -11.96
CA GLN A 141 -10.78 25.21 -10.90
C GLN A 141 -10.55 24.61 -9.51
N GLY A 142 -10.41 23.29 -9.45
CA GLY A 142 -10.22 22.57 -8.21
C GLY A 142 -9.81 21.13 -8.43
N ALA A 143 -9.33 20.50 -7.37
CA ALA A 143 -9.08 19.07 -7.32
C ALA A 143 -9.53 18.53 -5.96
N ARG A 144 -10.12 17.34 -5.98
CA ARG A 144 -10.65 16.69 -4.75
C ARG A 144 -9.63 15.77 -4.10
N VAL A 145 -8.65 15.30 -4.85
CA VAL A 145 -7.65 14.33 -4.38
C VAL A 145 -6.26 14.78 -4.79
N LEU A 146 -5.34 14.78 -3.84
CA LEU A 146 -3.90 15.01 -4.07
C LEU A 146 -3.15 13.72 -3.77
N THR A 147 -2.09 13.43 -4.53
CA THR A 147 -1.27 12.23 -4.32
C THR A 147 0.11 12.62 -3.85
N LEU A 148 0.44 12.16 -2.64
CA LEU A 148 1.76 12.19 -2.06
C LEU A 148 2.52 10.92 -2.44
N HIS A 149 3.72 11.03 -2.99
CA HIS A 149 4.54 9.85 -3.27
C HIS A 149 6.03 10.09 -3.07
N TRP A 150 6.70 9.08 -2.51
CA TRP A 150 8.15 9.03 -2.37
C TRP A 150 8.67 7.73 -2.95
N PHE A 151 9.75 7.83 -3.72
CA PHE A 151 10.46 6.67 -4.27
C PHE A 151 11.41 6.12 -3.22
N ILE A 152 11.29 4.83 -2.95
CA ILE A 152 12.08 4.10 -1.96
C ILE A 152 12.99 3.11 -2.69
N GLN A 153 14.27 3.09 -2.32
CA GLN A 153 15.25 2.17 -2.85
C GLN A 153 16.28 1.78 -1.78
N TYR A 154 16.32 0.51 -1.39
CA TYR A 154 17.25 0.00 -0.38
C TYR A 154 17.75 -1.41 -0.74
N PRO A 155 18.90 -1.85 -0.19
CA PRO A 155 19.41 -3.20 -0.43
C PRO A 155 18.49 -4.24 0.24
N GLY A 156 18.02 -5.22 -0.53
CA GLY A 156 17.04 -6.24 -0.13
C GLY A 156 17.57 -7.32 0.81
N SER A 157 18.07 -6.91 1.98
CA SER A 157 18.38 -7.82 3.10
C SER A 157 17.11 -8.11 3.92
N PRO A 158 16.94 -9.32 4.50
CA PRO A 158 15.85 -9.62 5.43
C PRO A 158 15.74 -8.61 6.58
N GLU A 159 16.87 -8.11 7.06
CA GLU A 159 16.93 -7.12 8.14
C GLU A 159 16.42 -5.75 7.70
N ASN A 160 16.87 -5.26 6.54
CA ASN A 160 16.41 -3.99 5.99
C ASN A 160 14.93 -4.03 5.60
N ASN A 161 14.43 -5.18 5.13
CA ASN A 161 13.02 -5.38 4.86
C ASN A 161 12.18 -5.26 6.15
N ALA A 162 12.63 -5.85 7.25
CA ALA A 162 11.95 -5.75 8.54
C ALA A 162 11.99 -4.32 9.10
N ALA A 163 13.15 -3.65 9.02
CA ALA A 163 13.29 -2.25 9.40
C ALA A 163 12.35 -1.35 8.58
N TYR A 164 12.30 -1.52 7.26
CA TYR A 164 11.40 -0.77 6.38
C TYR A 164 9.92 -1.01 6.68
N TYR A 165 9.53 -2.25 6.99
CA TYR A 165 8.14 -2.55 7.36
C TYR A 165 7.74 -1.84 8.65
N GLN A 166 8.60 -1.87 9.67
CA GLN A 166 8.34 -1.17 10.93
C GLN A 166 8.40 0.36 10.78
N PHE A 167 9.25 0.87 9.89
CA PHE A 167 9.27 2.29 9.53
C PHE A 167 7.93 2.71 8.93
N ARG A 168 7.40 1.91 8.00
CA ARG A 168 6.09 2.14 7.38
C ARG A 168 4.98 2.15 8.43
N GLU A 169 4.95 1.22 9.36
CA GLU A 169 3.97 1.22 10.46
C GLU A 169 4.07 2.49 11.32
N THR A 170 5.29 2.94 11.62
CA THR A 170 5.51 4.19 12.38
C THR A 170 5.00 5.41 11.60
N LEU A 171 5.26 5.44 10.29
CA LEU A 171 4.78 6.46 9.37
C LEU A 171 3.25 6.50 9.27
N MET A 172 2.61 5.34 9.24
CA MET A 172 1.15 5.21 9.26
C MET A 172 0.58 5.70 10.59
N GLY A 173 1.26 5.40 11.70
CA GLY A 173 0.93 5.94 13.02
C GLY A 173 1.00 7.46 13.08
N PHE A 174 1.98 8.09 12.42
CA PHE A 174 2.06 9.54 12.27
C PHE A 174 0.85 10.09 11.49
N TRP A 175 0.55 9.53 10.31
CA TRP A 175 -0.59 9.99 9.50
C TRP A 175 -1.93 9.80 10.22
N ARG A 176 -2.10 8.73 10.99
CA ARG A 176 -3.30 8.52 11.81
C ARG A 176 -3.51 9.63 12.84
N LYS A 177 -2.46 10.07 13.52
CA LYS A 177 -2.53 11.22 14.44
C LYS A 177 -2.94 12.50 13.70
N VAL A 178 -2.37 12.75 12.53
CA VAL A 178 -2.74 13.91 11.69
C VAL A 178 -4.21 13.82 11.26
N MET A 179 -4.74 12.65 10.92
CA MET A 179 -6.15 12.46 10.56
C MET A 179 -7.14 12.70 11.72
N GLU A 180 -6.70 12.46 12.96
CA GLU A 180 -7.49 12.75 14.16
C GLU A 180 -7.59 14.26 14.42
N GLU A 181 -6.49 14.99 14.17
CA GLU A 181 -6.40 16.44 14.42
C GLU A 181 -6.94 17.30 13.28
N THR A 182 -7.03 16.78 12.06
CA THR A 182 -7.31 17.57 10.84
C THR A 182 -8.55 17.13 10.07
N GLU A 183 -8.98 17.96 9.12
CA GLU A 183 -10.06 17.65 8.17
C GLU A 183 -9.58 16.77 6.99
N PHE A 184 -8.29 16.40 6.97
CA PHE A 184 -7.71 15.54 5.94
C PHE A 184 -7.92 14.06 6.25
N GLU A 185 -8.10 13.30 5.18
CA GLU A 185 -8.09 11.85 5.17
C GLU A 185 -6.91 11.39 4.30
N PHE A 186 -6.00 10.63 4.91
CA PHE A 186 -4.82 10.08 4.25
C PHE A 186 -5.03 8.59 4.00
N ILE A 187 -5.15 8.22 2.73
CA ILE A 187 -5.35 6.85 2.29
C ILE A 187 -4.01 6.32 1.77
N PRO A 188 -3.33 5.45 2.53
CA PRO A 188 -2.09 4.84 2.08
C PRO A 188 -2.35 3.89 0.92
N HIS A 189 -1.57 4.03 -0.14
CA HIS A 189 -1.58 3.14 -1.29
C HIS A 189 -0.22 2.49 -1.40
N ASN A 190 -0.20 1.16 -1.36
CA ASN A 190 1.00 0.38 -1.56
C ASN A 190 0.66 -0.74 -2.53
N ASP A 191 1.56 -1.01 -3.47
CA ASP A 191 1.47 -2.16 -4.37
C ASP A 191 1.36 -3.48 -3.59
N LYS A 192 1.95 -3.55 -2.39
CA LYS A 192 1.83 -4.66 -1.45
C LYS A 192 0.65 -4.59 -0.49
N ALA A 193 -0.03 -3.44 -0.36
CA ALA A 193 -1.24 -3.40 0.46
C ALA A 193 -2.30 -4.36 -0.11
N MET A 194 -2.35 -4.53 -1.43
CA MET A 194 -3.21 -5.54 -2.05
C MET A 194 -2.86 -6.95 -1.58
N ASP A 195 -1.57 -7.31 -1.54
CA ASP A 195 -1.10 -8.62 -1.06
C ASP A 195 -1.39 -8.83 0.45
N ASP A 196 -1.22 -7.78 1.26
CA ASP A 196 -1.48 -7.82 2.70
C ASP A 196 -2.99 -8.00 2.98
N GLU A 197 -3.85 -7.22 2.30
CA GLU A 197 -5.31 -7.35 2.38
C GLU A 197 -5.78 -8.72 1.85
N MET A 198 -5.14 -9.20 0.79
CA MET A 198 -5.37 -10.52 0.23
C MET A 198 -5.03 -11.64 1.23
N MET A 199 -3.90 -11.55 1.92
CA MET A 199 -3.53 -12.50 2.97
C MET A 199 -4.54 -12.47 4.12
N LYS A 200 -4.98 -11.28 4.52
CA LYS A 200 -5.98 -11.12 5.57
C LYS A 200 -7.32 -11.74 5.21
N ILE A 201 -7.74 -11.69 3.95
CA ILE A 201 -8.94 -12.40 3.47
C ILE A 201 -8.76 -13.91 3.62
N ILE A 202 -7.58 -14.46 3.30
CA ILE A 202 -7.29 -15.89 3.45
C ILE A 202 -7.33 -16.28 4.93
N GLU A 203 -6.62 -15.55 5.79
CA GLU A 203 -6.57 -15.82 7.24
C GLU A 203 -7.94 -15.76 7.90
N THR A 204 -8.80 -14.85 7.45
CA THR A 204 -10.16 -14.72 7.99
C THR A 204 -11.13 -15.75 7.40
N THR A 205 -10.97 -16.17 6.14
CA THR A 205 -11.90 -17.08 5.45
C THR A 205 -11.64 -18.55 5.73
N VAL A 206 -10.36 -18.98 5.76
CA VAL A 206 -9.95 -20.37 6.00
C VAL A 206 -10.56 -20.97 7.28
N PRO A 207 -10.60 -20.29 8.45
CA PRO A 207 -11.20 -20.88 9.66
C PRO A 207 -12.70 -21.15 9.52
N PHE A 208 -13.42 -20.46 8.64
CA PHE A 208 -14.85 -20.74 8.39
C PHE A 208 -15.09 -22.05 7.61
N ALA A 209 -14.06 -22.65 7.01
CA ALA A 209 -14.20 -23.94 6.32
C ALA A 209 -14.55 -25.09 7.29
N ILE A 210 -14.02 -25.05 8.51
CA ILE A 210 -14.26 -26.07 9.54
C ILE A 210 -15.74 -26.13 9.96
N PRO A 211 -16.38 -25.04 10.44
CA PRO A 211 -17.78 -25.07 10.82
C PRO A 211 -18.71 -25.37 9.64
N ALA A 212 -18.38 -24.91 8.42
CA ALA A 212 -19.17 -25.24 7.22
C ALA A 212 -19.14 -26.75 6.91
N THR A 213 -17.97 -27.37 6.99
CA THR A 213 -17.82 -28.83 6.78
C THR A 213 -18.55 -29.63 7.85
N LEU A 214 -18.48 -29.19 9.12
CA LEU A 214 -19.22 -29.82 10.21
C LEU A 214 -20.74 -29.70 10.02
N MET A 215 -21.23 -28.53 9.63
CA MET A 215 -22.64 -28.29 9.35
C MET A 215 -23.13 -29.19 8.19
N LEU A 216 -22.34 -29.32 7.13
CA LEU A 216 -22.64 -30.20 6.01
C LEU A 216 -22.66 -31.68 6.44
N MET A 217 -21.68 -32.12 7.22
CA MET A 217 -21.68 -33.49 7.75
C MET A 217 -22.94 -33.78 8.58
N LEU A 218 -23.35 -32.86 9.45
CA LEU A 218 -24.58 -33.00 10.22
C LEU A 218 -25.82 -33.05 9.31
N TYR A 219 -25.92 -32.13 8.34
CA TYR A 219 -27.03 -32.09 7.38
C TYR A 219 -27.17 -33.41 6.63
N VAL A 220 -26.06 -33.95 6.11
CA VAL A 220 -26.05 -35.19 5.32
C VAL A 220 -26.44 -36.40 6.16
N VAL A 221 -25.96 -36.48 7.41
CA VAL A 221 -26.31 -37.58 8.34
C VAL A 221 -27.78 -37.51 8.75
N PHE A 222 -28.30 -36.34 9.09
CA PHE A 222 -29.71 -36.17 9.48
C PHE A 222 -30.67 -36.35 8.31
N SER A 223 -30.33 -35.86 7.12
CA SER A 223 -31.16 -35.99 5.92
C SER A 223 -31.35 -37.45 5.50
N ASN A 224 -30.33 -38.30 5.70
CA ASN A 224 -30.37 -39.72 5.36
C ASN A 224 -30.85 -40.63 6.51
N TRP A 225 -31.26 -40.03 7.63
CA TRP A 225 -31.85 -40.76 8.75
C TRP A 225 -33.32 -41.06 8.48
N SER A 226 -33.59 -42.23 7.91
CA SER A 226 -34.95 -42.70 7.68
C SER A 226 -35.54 -43.42 8.89
N SER A 227 -36.86 -43.33 9.09
CA SER A 227 -37.62 -44.05 10.14
C SER A 227 -37.44 -45.58 10.04
N VAL A 228 -37.16 -46.09 8.84
CA VAL A 228 -36.82 -47.51 8.62
C VAL A 228 -35.31 -47.69 8.65
N LYS A 229 -34.78 -48.28 9.74
CA LYS A 229 -33.34 -48.53 9.96
C LYS A 229 -32.64 -49.29 8.83
N GLN A 230 -33.35 -50.16 8.12
CA GLN A 230 -32.79 -50.96 7.02
C GLN A 230 -32.60 -50.13 5.73
N LYS A 231 -33.29 -48.99 5.61
CA LYS A 231 -33.17 -48.05 4.48
C LYS A 231 -32.25 -46.87 4.79
N SER A 232 -31.96 -46.59 6.06
CA SER A 232 -31.03 -45.53 6.45
C SER A 232 -29.60 -45.93 6.13
N LYS A 233 -28.88 -45.07 5.39
CA LYS A 233 -27.47 -45.27 5.05
C LYS A 233 -26.59 -44.09 5.47
N PRO A 234 -26.60 -43.71 6.76
CA PRO A 234 -25.84 -42.56 7.24
C PRO A 234 -24.32 -42.74 7.07
N LEU A 235 -23.82 -43.98 7.14
CA LEU A 235 -22.39 -44.28 7.06
C LEU A 235 -21.83 -44.15 5.63
N GLU A 236 -22.60 -44.55 4.61
CA GLU A 236 -22.25 -44.37 3.20
C GLU A 236 -22.07 -42.88 2.87
N MET A 237 -22.99 -42.05 3.39
CA MET A 237 -22.98 -40.61 3.15
C MET A 237 -21.91 -39.86 3.95
N TYR A 238 -21.61 -40.30 5.18
CA TYR A 238 -20.48 -39.79 5.95
C TYR A 238 -19.15 -40.01 5.22
N LEU A 239 -18.95 -41.21 4.65
CA LEU A 239 -17.77 -41.52 3.83
C LEU A 239 -17.74 -40.73 2.52
N GLY A 240 -18.90 -40.41 1.95
CA GLY A 240 -19.02 -39.53 0.78
C GLY A 240 -18.43 -38.14 1.03
N VAL A 241 -18.73 -37.50 2.17
CA VAL A 241 -18.17 -36.19 2.53
C VAL A 241 -16.65 -36.27 2.69
N TRP A 242 -16.13 -37.31 3.35
CA TRP A 242 -14.68 -37.53 3.46
C TRP A 242 -14.00 -37.74 2.12
N SER A 243 -14.65 -38.43 1.18
CA SER A 243 -14.14 -38.62 -0.18
C SER A 243 -13.95 -37.28 -0.90
N VAL A 244 -14.88 -36.34 -0.75
CA VAL A 244 -14.78 -35.00 -1.36
C VAL A 244 -13.64 -34.19 -0.73
N ILE A 245 -13.49 -34.24 0.60
CA ILE A 245 -12.39 -33.57 1.31
C ILE A 245 -11.02 -34.11 0.86
N LEU A 246 -10.88 -35.43 0.74
CA LEU A 246 -9.64 -36.05 0.25
C LEU A 246 -9.35 -35.69 -1.20
N ALA A 247 -10.37 -35.65 -2.06
CA ALA A 247 -10.21 -35.21 -3.44
C ALA A 247 -9.72 -33.76 -3.54
N LEU A 248 -10.23 -32.86 -2.69
CA LEU A 248 -9.74 -31.48 -2.58
C LEU A 248 -8.28 -31.42 -2.18
N ILE A 249 -7.89 -32.14 -1.11
CA ILE A 249 -6.50 -32.17 -0.63
C ILE A 249 -5.56 -32.69 -1.73
N CYS A 250 -5.94 -33.77 -2.42
CA CYS A 250 -5.16 -34.31 -3.53
C CYS A 250 -5.03 -33.30 -4.68
N THR A 251 -6.11 -32.61 -5.04
CA THR A 251 -6.11 -31.62 -6.12
C THR A 251 -5.18 -30.45 -5.78
N PHE A 252 -5.32 -29.84 -4.60
CA PHE A 252 -4.41 -28.77 -4.15
C PHE A 252 -2.97 -29.25 -4.03
N GLY A 253 -2.74 -30.47 -3.53
CA GLY A 253 -1.41 -31.06 -3.44
C GLY A 253 -0.71 -31.21 -4.79
N ILE A 254 -1.44 -31.63 -5.83
CA ILE A 254 -0.91 -31.72 -7.20
C ILE A 254 -0.61 -30.32 -7.75
N PHE A 255 -1.48 -29.33 -7.55
CA PHE A 255 -1.24 -27.96 -8.01
C PHE A 255 -0.04 -27.31 -7.32
N PHE A 256 0.15 -27.53 -6.02
CA PHE A 256 1.32 -27.05 -5.30
C PHE A 256 2.60 -27.77 -5.73
N PHE A 257 2.52 -29.07 -6.05
CA PHE A 257 3.64 -29.81 -6.63
C PHE A 257 4.06 -29.25 -8.01
N LEU A 258 3.09 -28.81 -8.81
CA LEU A 258 3.35 -28.14 -10.10
C LEU A 258 3.78 -26.67 -9.97
N GLY A 259 3.90 -26.15 -8.75
CA GLY A 259 4.37 -24.78 -8.50
C GLY A 259 3.33 -23.70 -8.81
N VAL A 260 2.04 -24.03 -8.86
CA VAL A 260 0.97 -23.04 -9.05
C VAL A 260 0.78 -22.24 -7.77
N ALA A 261 0.91 -20.91 -7.88
CA ALA A 261 0.75 -20.01 -6.74
C ALA A 261 -0.71 -20.00 -6.24
N PHE A 262 -0.87 -19.99 -4.91
CA PHE A 262 -2.18 -19.90 -4.28
C PHE A 262 -2.77 -18.49 -4.46
N ASN A 263 -4.03 -18.43 -4.91
CA ASN A 263 -4.75 -17.19 -5.12
C ASN A 263 -5.87 -17.10 -4.06
N PRO A 264 -6.15 -15.96 -3.42
CA PRO A 264 -7.27 -15.78 -2.50
C PRO A 264 -8.62 -16.25 -3.07
N VAL A 265 -8.84 -16.16 -4.39
CA VAL A 265 -10.06 -16.70 -5.02
C VAL A 265 -10.14 -18.22 -4.84
N THR A 266 -8.99 -18.92 -4.82
CA THR A 266 -8.96 -20.36 -4.57
C THR A 266 -9.30 -20.74 -3.12
N SER A 267 -9.33 -19.77 -2.19
CA SER A 267 -9.83 -20.01 -0.82
C SER A 267 -11.34 -20.32 -0.76
N THR A 268 -12.11 -19.94 -1.78
CA THR A 268 -13.56 -20.23 -1.84
C THR A 268 -13.87 -21.57 -2.52
N MET A 269 -12.90 -22.16 -3.24
CA MET A 269 -13.09 -23.43 -3.95
C MET A 269 -13.53 -24.60 -3.07
N PRO A 270 -13.02 -24.78 -1.83
CA PRO A 270 -13.50 -25.84 -0.95
C PRO A 270 -15.01 -25.77 -0.71
N PHE A 271 -15.59 -24.57 -0.56
CA PHE A 271 -17.02 -24.40 -0.35
C PHE A 271 -17.84 -24.71 -1.60
N LEU A 272 -17.32 -24.35 -2.79
CA LEU A 272 -17.98 -24.66 -4.07
C LEU A 272 -17.97 -26.14 -4.41
N VAL A 273 -16.91 -26.85 -4.05
CA VAL A 273 -16.76 -28.29 -4.32
C VAL A 273 -17.50 -29.14 -3.27
N LEU A 274 -17.68 -28.60 -2.06
CA LEU A 274 -18.46 -29.25 -1.00
C LEU A 274 -19.98 -29.09 -1.18
N ALA A 275 -20.44 -28.02 -1.85
CA ALA A 275 -21.87 -27.76 -2.12
C ALA A 275 -22.41 -28.61 -3.28
#